data_AF-A0A2E2C512-F1
#
_entry.id   AF-A0A2E2C512-F1
#
_cell.length_a   1.000
_cell.length_b   1.000
_cell.length_c   1.000
_cell.angle_alpha   90.00
_cell.angle_beta   90.00
_cell.angle_gamma   90.00
#
_symmetry.space_group_name_H-M   'P 1'
#
loop_
_entity.id
_entity.type
_entity.pdbx_description
1 polymer ?
#
loop_
_entity_poly.entity_id
_entity_poly.type
_entity_poly.pdbx_seq_one_letter_code
_entity_poly.pdbx_strand_id
1 'polypeptide(L)'
;MDDQPLESIIEHLFDETDWLIRGKALRNLIAHGEAAVPYLERVFELRLDPKAPVNDASGVLIRNLGAAAVPFLLTQLKSGNAAYRREAIWLLMESGNRFCTTTRLTKQVLDDRNPQLPDWAQSPDLMINRFRECLSDTDLSVRFAAASALEEFGHDLPATVPVFIETLLHDSRHNQNWAALRLGRIGEPAMSACDALNTAVGSEYQYTRLAAKNALTRIRGNQESVGYIREQPL
;
A
#
# COMPACT_ATOMS: atom_id res chain seq x y z
N MET A 1 -31.08 0.29 -14.09
CA MET A 1 -30.26 1.09 -13.17
C MET A 1 -31.20 2.11 -12.60
N ASP A 2 -31.48 2.08 -11.29
CA ASP A 2 -32.33 3.11 -10.68
C ASP A 2 -31.58 4.44 -10.80
N ASP A 3 -32.15 5.35 -11.57
CA ASP A 3 -31.61 6.69 -11.82
C ASP A 3 -31.93 7.57 -10.59
N GLN A 4 -31.30 7.23 -9.46
CA GLN A 4 -31.44 8.02 -8.24
C GLN A 4 -30.75 9.37 -8.42
N PRO A 5 -31.40 10.49 -8.09
CA PRO A 5 -30.77 11.81 -8.11
C PRO A 5 -29.52 11.83 -7.23
N LEU A 6 -28.48 12.57 -7.67
CA LEU A 6 -27.22 12.66 -6.95
C LEU A 6 -27.45 13.15 -5.52
N GLU A 7 -28.34 14.13 -5.32
CA GLU A 7 -28.69 14.68 -4.01
C GLU A 7 -29.15 13.58 -3.04
N SER A 8 -30.02 12.68 -3.50
CA SER A 8 -30.51 11.56 -2.68
C SER A 8 -29.40 10.52 -2.39
N ILE A 9 -28.51 10.29 -3.36
CA ILE A 9 -27.33 9.43 -3.14
C ILE A 9 -26.43 10.02 -2.05
N ILE A 10 -26.22 11.33 -2.08
CA ILE A 10 -25.41 12.03 -1.07
C ILE A 10 -26.10 11.96 0.29
N GLU A 11 -27.40 12.23 0.41
CA GLU A 11 -28.12 12.08 1.68
C GLU A 11 -27.93 10.68 2.29
N HIS A 12 -28.08 9.62 1.48
CA HIS A 12 -27.88 8.24 1.90
C HIS A 12 -26.42 7.90 2.26
N LEU A 13 -25.42 8.59 1.68
CA LEU A 13 -24.00 8.42 2.03
C LEU A 13 -23.71 8.86 3.47
N PHE A 14 -24.47 9.84 3.97
CA PHE A 14 -24.36 10.37 5.33
C PHE A 14 -25.28 9.69 6.33
N ASP A 15 -26.08 8.69 5.92
CA ASP A 15 -26.95 7.95 6.83
C ASP A 15 -26.14 7.23 7.92
N GLU A 16 -26.33 7.59 9.18
CA GLU A 16 -25.61 6.96 10.30
C GLU A 16 -26.31 5.70 10.83
N THR A 17 -27.56 5.48 10.45
CA THR A 17 -28.45 4.46 11.04
C THR A 17 -28.37 3.11 10.35
N ASP A 18 -28.24 3.08 9.01
CA ASP A 18 -28.24 1.87 8.21
C ASP A 18 -27.02 1.81 7.27
N TRP A 19 -26.12 0.86 7.56
CA TRP A 19 -24.95 0.61 6.73
C TRP A 19 -25.33 0.14 5.32
N LEU A 20 -26.49 -0.47 5.13
CA LEU A 20 -26.95 -0.92 3.82
C LEU A 20 -27.31 0.26 2.93
N ILE A 21 -27.89 1.31 3.51
CA ILE A 21 -28.20 2.58 2.84
C ILE A 21 -26.88 3.22 2.37
N ARG A 22 -25.90 3.39 3.27
CA ARG A 22 -24.56 3.89 2.90
C ARG A 22 -23.88 3.06 1.84
N GLY A 23 -23.92 1.72 1.96
CA GLY A 23 -23.31 0.81 1.00
C GLY A 23 -23.94 0.89 -0.40
N LYS A 24 -25.26 1.09 -0.48
CA LYS A 24 -25.96 1.34 -1.75
C LYS A 24 -25.59 2.71 -2.32
N ALA A 25 -25.55 3.74 -1.47
CA ALA A 25 -25.13 5.09 -1.86
C ALA A 25 -23.73 5.09 -2.49
N LEU A 26 -22.76 4.44 -1.84
CA LEU A 26 -21.40 4.28 -2.38
C LEU A 26 -21.40 3.61 -3.75
N ARG A 27 -22.16 2.52 -3.92
CA ARG A 27 -22.25 1.81 -5.21
C ARG A 27 -22.90 2.64 -6.31
N ASN A 28 -23.92 3.43 -5.98
CA ASN A 28 -24.56 4.33 -6.93
C ASN A 28 -23.62 5.48 -7.29
N LEU A 29 -22.93 6.05 -6.30
CA LEU A 29 -21.96 7.14 -6.48
C LEU A 29 -20.79 6.76 -7.41
N ILE A 30 -20.43 5.48 -7.50
CA ILE A 30 -19.43 4.98 -8.47
C ILE A 30 -19.80 5.36 -9.91
N ALA A 31 -21.09 5.35 -10.26
CA ALA A 31 -21.56 5.68 -11.60
C ALA A 31 -21.40 7.19 -11.94
N HIS A 32 -21.22 8.05 -10.93
CA HIS A 32 -21.13 9.50 -11.10
C HIS A 32 -19.68 10.02 -11.20
N GLY A 33 -18.67 9.14 -11.10
CA GLY A 33 -17.26 9.48 -11.34
C GLY A 33 -16.78 10.67 -10.50
N GLU A 34 -16.20 11.69 -11.16
CA GLU A 34 -15.62 12.87 -10.50
C GLU A 34 -16.61 13.73 -9.71
N ALA A 35 -17.93 13.58 -9.91
CA ALA A 35 -18.91 14.25 -9.06
C ALA A 35 -18.84 13.78 -7.59
N ALA A 36 -18.16 12.66 -7.31
CA ALA A 36 -17.89 12.16 -5.97
C ALA A 36 -16.73 12.89 -5.26
N VAL A 37 -15.89 13.64 -5.98
CA VAL A 37 -14.68 14.30 -5.42
C VAL A 37 -14.99 15.20 -4.22
N PRO A 38 -16.04 16.05 -4.22
CA PRO A 38 -16.39 16.87 -3.05
C PRO A 38 -16.71 16.07 -1.79
N TYR A 39 -17.01 14.78 -1.92
CA TYR A 39 -17.42 13.90 -0.83
C TYR A 39 -16.30 12.91 -0.42
N LEU A 40 -15.08 13.10 -0.94
CA LEU A 40 -13.94 12.21 -0.69
C LEU A 40 -13.64 12.03 0.80
N GLU A 41 -13.78 13.07 1.63
CA GLU A 41 -13.59 12.94 3.09
C GLU A 41 -14.54 11.89 3.67
N ARG A 42 -15.84 11.99 3.37
CA ARG A 42 -16.84 11.03 3.86
C ARG A 42 -16.62 9.64 3.27
N VAL A 43 -16.33 9.56 1.98
CA VAL A 43 -16.05 8.28 1.32
C VAL A 43 -14.85 7.62 1.98
N PHE A 44 -13.79 8.38 2.28
CA PHE A 44 -12.58 7.89 2.93
C PHE A 44 -12.82 7.47 4.38
N GLU A 45 -13.61 8.20 5.16
CA GLU A 45 -14.03 7.74 6.51
C GLU A 45 -14.68 6.35 6.45
N LEU A 46 -15.55 6.12 5.46
CA LEU A 46 -16.23 4.84 5.26
C LEU A 46 -15.28 3.71 4.88
N ARG A 47 -14.03 4.00 4.50
CA ARG A 47 -12.99 2.97 4.33
C ARG A 47 -12.64 2.28 5.64
N LEU A 48 -12.86 2.94 6.77
CA LEU A 48 -12.67 2.38 8.11
C LEU A 48 -13.95 1.77 8.70
N ASP A 49 -15.06 1.74 7.95
CA ASP A 49 -16.30 1.13 8.42
C ASP A 49 -16.08 -0.37 8.68
N PRO A 50 -16.54 -0.91 9.83
CA PRO A 50 -16.38 -2.33 10.16
C PRO A 50 -17.15 -3.26 9.21
N LYS A 51 -18.12 -2.75 8.45
CA LYS A 51 -18.88 -3.53 7.49
C LYS A 51 -18.11 -3.64 6.18
N ALA A 52 -17.65 -4.85 5.87
CA ALA A 52 -16.93 -5.15 4.62
C ALA A 52 -17.63 -4.57 3.36
N PRO A 53 -18.96 -4.69 3.17
CA PRO A 53 -19.59 -4.13 1.98
C PRO A 53 -19.51 -2.59 1.86
N VAL A 54 -19.35 -1.87 2.97
CA VAL A 54 -19.21 -0.41 3.00
C VAL A 54 -17.77 -0.03 2.72
N ASN A 55 -16.82 -0.62 3.46
CA ASN A 55 -15.41 -0.30 3.27
C ASN A 55 -14.88 -0.73 1.89
N ASP A 56 -15.36 -1.85 1.33
CA ASP A 56 -15.00 -2.31 0.00
C ASP A 56 -15.53 -1.36 -1.07
N ALA A 57 -16.81 -0.93 -0.95
CA ALA A 57 -17.43 -0.02 -1.90
C ALA A 57 -16.77 1.37 -1.87
N SER A 58 -16.41 1.86 -0.68
CA SER A 58 -15.60 3.07 -0.51
C SER A 58 -14.25 2.94 -1.22
N GLY A 59 -13.54 1.84 -0.99
CA GLY A 59 -12.28 1.56 -1.66
C GLY A 59 -12.41 1.48 -3.19
N VAL A 60 -13.47 0.85 -3.71
CA VAL A 60 -13.76 0.85 -5.16
C VAL A 60 -13.99 2.25 -5.69
N LEU A 61 -14.79 3.07 -5.02
CA LEU A 61 -15.07 4.45 -5.45
C LEU A 61 -13.78 5.27 -5.51
N ILE A 62 -12.97 5.26 -4.46
CA ILE A 62 -11.70 6.00 -4.41
C ILE A 62 -10.75 5.51 -5.52
N ARG A 63 -10.69 4.20 -5.77
CA ARG A 63 -9.88 3.63 -6.86
C ARG A 63 -10.36 4.09 -8.24
N ASN A 64 -11.68 4.18 -8.45
CA ASN A 64 -12.27 4.60 -9.71
C ASN A 64 -12.06 6.11 -9.98
N LEU A 65 -11.94 6.92 -8.94
CA LEU A 65 -11.56 8.34 -9.05
C LEU A 65 -10.12 8.52 -9.53
N GLY A 66 -9.24 7.53 -9.31
CA GLY A 66 -7.88 7.53 -9.83
C GLY A 66 -7.08 8.78 -9.43
N ALA A 67 -6.58 9.52 -10.42
CA ALA A 67 -5.76 10.71 -10.19
C ALA A 67 -6.48 11.80 -9.38
N ALA A 68 -7.81 11.92 -9.49
CA ALA A 68 -8.58 12.92 -8.76
C ALA A 68 -8.54 12.72 -7.23
N ALA A 69 -8.32 11.48 -6.77
CA ALA A 69 -8.22 11.16 -5.35
C ALA A 69 -6.83 11.39 -4.76
N VAL A 70 -5.77 11.47 -5.58
CA VAL A 70 -4.38 11.53 -5.09
C VAL A 70 -4.08 12.75 -4.22
N PRO A 71 -4.47 14.00 -4.58
CA PRO A 71 -4.23 15.16 -3.72
C PRO A 71 -4.80 14.97 -2.32
N PHE A 72 -6.03 14.44 -2.25
CA PHE A 72 -6.71 14.14 -1.02
C PHE A 72 -5.97 13.06 -0.21
N LEU A 73 -5.57 11.95 -0.84
CA LEU A 73 -4.82 10.89 -0.15
C LEU A 73 -3.48 11.40 0.38
N LEU A 74 -2.80 12.29 -0.35
CA LEU A 74 -1.57 12.94 0.10
C LEU A 74 -1.79 13.86 1.32
N THR A 75 -2.95 14.51 1.45
CA THR A 75 -3.27 15.25 2.68
C THR A 75 -3.49 14.31 3.86
N GLN A 76 -4.10 13.13 3.63
CA GLN A 76 -4.34 12.15 4.68
C GLN A 76 -3.06 11.52 5.25
N LEU A 77 -1.94 11.52 4.51
CA LEU A 77 -0.63 11.12 5.03
C LEU A 77 -0.14 12.00 6.20
N LYS A 78 -0.68 13.20 6.35
CA LYS A 78 -0.37 14.12 7.47
C LYS A 78 -1.43 14.12 8.56
N SER A 79 -2.41 13.22 8.50
CA SER A 79 -3.46 13.10 9.49
C SER A 79 -2.88 12.77 10.87
N GLY A 80 -3.50 13.30 11.94
CA GLY A 80 -3.22 12.87 13.31
C GLY A 80 -3.63 11.42 13.57
N ASN A 81 -4.52 10.86 12.76
CA ASN A 81 -4.99 9.48 12.87
C ASN A 81 -4.09 8.50 12.10
N ALA A 82 -3.47 7.56 12.81
CA ALA A 82 -2.61 6.55 12.20
C ALA A 82 -3.33 5.67 11.18
N ALA A 83 -4.62 5.36 11.40
CA ALA A 83 -5.41 4.59 10.44
C ALA A 83 -5.56 5.36 9.12
N TYR A 84 -5.74 6.68 9.17
CA TYR A 84 -5.88 7.51 7.96
C TYR A 84 -4.57 7.50 7.18
N ARG A 85 -3.44 7.71 7.86
CA ARG A 85 -2.12 7.65 7.21
C ARG A 85 -1.88 6.29 6.56
N ARG A 86 -2.16 5.21 7.27
CA ARG A 86 -2.02 3.84 6.76
C ARG A 86 -2.90 3.57 5.55
N GLU A 87 -4.20 3.85 5.64
CA GLU A 87 -5.14 3.60 4.53
C GLU A 87 -4.84 4.46 3.32
N ALA A 88 -4.39 5.71 3.52
CA ALA A 88 -3.94 6.56 2.44
C ALA A 88 -2.75 5.93 1.70
N ILE A 89 -1.77 5.38 2.42
CA ILE A 89 -0.65 4.66 1.79
C ILE A 89 -1.16 3.44 1.02
N TRP A 90 -2.04 2.61 1.59
CA TRP A 90 -2.61 1.45 0.89
C TRP A 90 -3.37 1.83 -0.38
N LEU A 91 -4.25 2.83 -0.31
CA LEU A 91 -5.01 3.31 -1.47
C LEU A 91 -4.10 3.92 -2.55
N LEU A 92 -2.97 4.50 -2.14
CA LEU A 92 -1.93 4.98 -3.06
C LEU A 92 -1.05 3.85 -3.62
N MET A 93 -0.96 2.68 -2.99
CA MET A 93 -0.16 1.54 -3.46
C MET A 93 -0.94 0.51 -4.28
N GLU A 94 -2.24 0.33 -4.01
CA GLU A 94 -2.88 -0.96 -4.27
C GLU A 94 -3.09 -1.29 -5.75
N SER A 95 -2.23 -2.19 -6.23
CA SER A 95 -2.22 -2.81 -7.55
C SER A 95 -3.16 -4.02 -7.63
N GLY A 96 -4.47 -3.78 -7.61
CA GLY A 96 -5.50 -4.79 -7.89
C GLY A 96 -5.94 -4.85 -9.36
N ASN A 97 -5.48 -3.89 -10.17
CA ASN A 97 -5.79 -3.84 -11.59
C ASN A 97 -4.49 -3.54 -12.35
N ARG A 98 -4.15 -4.37 -13.35
CA ARG A 98 -3.06 -4.05 -14.30
C ARG A 98 -3.26 -2.70 -14.99
N PHE A 99 -4.45 -2.10 -14.82
CA PHE A 99 -4.87 -0.82 -15.36
C PHE A 99 -5.10 0.30 -14.34
N CYS A 100 -4.74 0.21 -13.04
CA CYS A 100 -4.71 1.34 -12.09
C CYS A 100 -4.09 0.82 -10.78
N THR A 101 -3.01 1.39 -10.27
CA THR A 101 -2.96 2.66 -9.54
C THR A 101 -1.50 3.12 -9.47
N THR A 102 -1.27 4.41 -9.26
CA THR A 102 -0.02 5.11 -8.85
C THR A 102 1.34 4.61 -9.36
N THR A 103 1.78 3.37 -9.15
CA THR A 103 2.93 2.71 -9.83
C THR A 103 2.82 2.70 -11.35
N ARG A 104 1.60 2.52 -11.88
CA ARG A 104 1.33 2.67 -13.31
C ARG A 104 1.23 4.14 -13.72
N LEU A 105 0.78 5.05 -12.86
CA LEU A 105 0.77 6.49 -13.16
C LEU A 105 2.20 7.03 -13.22
N THR A 106 3.09 6.69 -12.30
CA THR A 106 4.51 7.07 -12.37
C THR A 106 5.18 6.54 -13.64
N LYS A 107 4.82 5.32 -14.09
CA LYS A 107 5.38 4.70 -15.30
C LYS A 107 4.69 5.12 -16.62
N GLN A 108 3.39 5.42 -16.62
CA GLN A 108 2.66 5.95 -17.79
C GLN A 108 2.91 7.44 -18.01
N VAL A 109 3.09 8.22 -16.93
CA VAL A 109 3.55 9.62 -17.00
C VAL A 109 4.95 9.71 -17.62
N LEU A 110 5.77 8.65 -17.49
CA LEU A 110 7.09 8.57 -18.10
C LEU A 110 7.07 8.27 -19.62
N ASP A 111 6.00 7.65 -20.16
CA ASP A 111 5.94 7.24 -21.58
C ASP A 111 4.96 8.06 -22.45
N ASP A 112 3.99 8.77 -21.88
CA ASP A 112 3.16 9.75 -22.61
C ASP A 112 2.97 11.02 -21.76
N ARG A 113 3.60 12.12 -22.19
CA ARG A 113 3.42 13.44 -21.56
C ARG A 113 2.00 13.93 -21.82
N ASN A 114 1.06 13.66 -20.92
CA ASN A 114 -0.25 14.33 -20.91
C ASN A 114 -0.12 15.69 -20.18
N PRO A 115 -0.16 16.83 -20.90
CA PRO A 115 -0.02 18.16 -20.31
C PRO A 115 -1.24 18.59 -19.48
N GLN A 116 -2.32 17.80 -19.42
CA GLN A 116 -3.49 18.08 -18.58
C GLN A 116 -3.42 17.47 -17.17
N LEU A 117 -2.35 16.74 -16.84
CA LEU A 117 -2.21 16.19 -15.50
C LEU A 117 -1.89 17.30 -14.48
N PRO A 118 -2.46 17.24 -13.26
CA PRO A 118 -2.24 18.28 -12.24
C PRO A 118 -0.76 18.37 -11.82
N ASP A 119 -0.33 19.51 -11.30
CA ASP A 119 1.09 19.82 -10.99
C ASP A 119 1.81 18.74 -10.16
N TRP A 120 1.11 18.06 -9.25
CA TRP A 120 1.70 16.98 -8.45
C TRP A 120 2.10 15.76 -9.29
N ALA A 121 1.38 15.48 -10.38
CA ALA A 121 1.66 14.38 -11.29
C ALA A 121 2.90 14.65 -12.17
N GLN A 122 3.33 15.91 -12.26
CA GLN A 122 4.59 16.29 -12.89
C GLN A 122 5.80 16.11 -11.97
N SER A 123 5.56 15.80 -10.69
CA SER A 123 6.59 15.66 -9.64
C SER A 123 6.57 14.25 -9.03
N PRO A 124 7.10 13.23 -9.72
CA PRO A 124 7.05 11.83 -9.26
C PRO A 124 7.73 11.63 -7.89
N ASP A 125 8.74 12.45 -7.58
CA ASP A 125 9.46 12.40 -6.29
C ASP A 125 8.57 12.76 -5.10
N LEU A 126 7.50 13.52 -5.30
CA LEU A 126 6.61 13.93 -4.20
C LEU A 126 6.05 12.71 -3.45
N MET A 127 5.63 11.68 -4.20
CA MET A 127 5.08 10.44 -3.64
C MET A 127 6.13 9.66 -2.85
N ILE A 128 7.32 9.47 -3.43
CA ILE A 128 8.43 8.76 -2.79
C ILE A 128 8.89 9.51 -1.53
N ASN A 129 9.01 10.83 -1.59
CA ASN A 129 9.37 11.66 -0.44
C ASN A 129 8.35 11.54 0.68
N ARG A 130 7.04 11.49 0.36
CA ARG A 130 5.98 11.30 1.35
C ARG A 130 6.04 9.92 2.01
N PHE A 131 6.27 8.86 1.25
CA PHE A 131 6.47 7.54 1.84
C PHE A 131 7.74 7.48 2.70
N ARG A 132 8.82 8.15 2.29
CA ARG A 132 10.04 8.24 3.09
C ARG A 132 9.80 8.94 4.43
N GLU A 133 9.03 10.03 4.45
CA GLU A 133 8.62 10.70 5.70
C GLU A 133 7.87 9.72 6.63
N CYS A 134 6.97 8.89 6.07
CA CYS A 134 6.20 7.90 6.83
C CYS A 134 7.03 6.70 7.35
N LEU A 135 8.29 6.50 6.92
CA LEU A 135 9.17 5.48 7.52
C LEU A 135 9.53 5.80 8.98
N SER A 136 9.47 7.08 9.37
CA SER A 136 9.72 7.56 10.74
C SER A 136 8.43 7.79 11.54
N ASP A 137 7.30 7.25 11.08
CA ASP A 137 6.02 7.37 11.77
C ASP A 137 6.07 6.70 13.14
N THR A 138 5.29 7.20 14.11
CA THR A 138 5.20 6.60 15.45
C THR A 138 4.51 5.24 15.44
N ASP A 139 3.60 5.02 14.49
CA ASP A 139 2.81 3.79 14.36
C ASP A 139 3.50 2.78 13.42
N LEU A 140 3.72 1.55 13.92
CA LEU A 140 4.39 0.49 13.16
C LEU A 140 3.62 0.10 11.89
N SER A 141 2.29 0.14 11.92
CA SER A 141 1.47 -0.20 10.75
C SER A 141 1.59 0.85 9.64
N VAL A 142 1.80 2.12 10.00
CA VAL A 142 2.10 3.19 9.04
C VAL A 142 3.52 3.01 8.48
N ARG A 143 4.52 2.77 9.33
CA ARG A 143 5.90 2.49 8.87
C ARG A 143 5.94 1.30 7.92
N PHE A 144 5.25 0.22 8.27
CA PHE A 144 5.16 -0.99 7.43
C PHE A 144 4.49 -0.71 6.09
N ALA A 145 3.40 0.05 6.06
CA ALA A 145 2.74 0.45 4.81
C ALA A 145 3.67 1.32 3.94
N ALA A 146 4.41 2.25 4.53
CA ALA A 146 5.37 3.09 3.82
C ALA A 146 6.55 2.28 3.25
N ALA A 147 7.12 1.39 4.06
CA ALA A 147 8.18 0.48 3.62
C ALA A 147 7.69 -0.45 2.50
N SER A 148 6.45 -0.95 2.63
CA SER A 148 5.77 -1.73 1.60
C SER A 148 5.63 -0.98 0.28
N ALA A 149 5.33 0.32 0.34
CA ALA A 149 5.23 1.18 -0.83
C ALA A 149 6.58 1.26 -1.51
N LEU A 150 7.59 1.72 -0.77
CA LEU A 150 8.93 1.96 -1.28
C LEU A 150 9.54 0.68 -1.89
N GLU A 151 9.31 -0.49 -1.28
CA GLU A 151 9.72 -1.78 -1.85
C GLU A 151 9.02 -2.10 -3.17
N GLU A 152 7.69 -1.91 -3.25
CA GLU A 152 6.91 -2.13 -4.48
C GLU A 152 7.33 -1.17 -5.61
N PHE A 153 7.73 0.06 -5.26
CA PHE A 153 8.26 1.05 -6.21
C PHE A 153 9.76 0.87 -6.51
N GLY A 154 10.48 0.00 -5.79
CA GLY A 154 11.92 -0.20 -5.96
C GLY A 154 12.78 0.98 -5.48
N HIS A 155 12.28 1.81 -4.58
CA HIS A 155 12.96 2.98 -4.04
C HIS A 155 13.35 2.79 -2.58
N ASP A 156 14.46 3.41 -2.17
CA ASP A 156 14.92 3.45 -0.76
C ASP A 156 14.96 2.08 -0.04
N LEU A 157 15.20 0.99 -0.78
CA LEU A 157 15.18 -0.37 -0.24
C LEU A 157 16.00 -0.53 1.05
N PRO A 158 17.23 0.03 1.16
CA PRO A 158 17.99 -0.06 2.42
C PRO A 158 17.26 0.53 3.63
N ALA A 159 16.47 1.59 3.45
CA ALA A 159 15.70 2.22 4.52
C ALA A 159 14.44 1.42 4.91
N THR A 160 13.95 0.55 4.03
CA THR A 160 12.79 -0.34 4.30
C THR A 160 13.17 -1.58 5.12
N VAL A 161 14.43 -2.04 5.03
CA VAL A 161 14.90 -3.27 5.68
C VAL A 161 14.73 -3.23 7.21
N PRO A 162 15.14 -2.17 7.93
CA PRO A 162 14.93 -2.09 9.38
C PRO A 162 13.46 -2.17 9.78
N VAL A 163 12.58 -1.55 9.01
CA VAL A 163 11.12 -1.58 9.26
C VAL A 163 10.58 -2.99 9.09
N PHE A 164 10.95 -3.71 8.02
CA PHE A 164 10.52 -5.08 7.84
C PHE A 164 11.11 -6.03 8.89
N ILE A 165 12.33 -5.81 9.37
CA ILE A 165 12.88 -6.55 10.52
C ILE A 165 12.04 -6.31 11.77
N GLU A 166 11.71 -5.05 12.07
CA GLU A 166 10.88 -4.68 13.22
C GLU A 166 9.49 -5.36 13.13
N THR A 167 8.82 -5.26 11.97
CA THR A 167 7.52 -5.88 11.72
C THR A 167 7.58 -7.40 11.85
N LEU A 168 8.64 -8.04 11.35
CA LEU A 168 8.83 -9.48 11.45
C LEU A 168 8.93 -9.97 12.90
N LEU A 169 9.49 -9.14 13.80
CA LEU A 169 9.73 -9.51 15.19
C LEU A 169 8.57 -9.14 16.13
N HIS A 170 7.85 -8.06 15.85
CA HIS A 170 6.98 -7.42 16.86
C HIS A 170 5.52 -7.21 16.44
N ASP A 171 5.16 -7.47 15.17
CA ASP A 171 3.79 -7.26 14.68
C ASP A 171 2.94 -8.56 14.73
N SER A 172 1.68 -8.45 14.34
CA SER A 172 0.75 -9.54 14.07
C SER A 172 1.31 -10.56 13.08
N ARG A 173 0.91 -11.83 13.26
CA ARG A 173 1.33 -12.95 12.40
C ARG A 173 1.12 -12.69 10.91
N HIS A 174 0.05 -11.96 10.56
CA HIS A 174 -0.21 -11.56 9.18
C HIS A 174 0.91 -10.66 8.64
N ASN A 175 1.25 -9.60 9.36
CA ASN A 175 2.29 -8.66 8.97
C ASN A 175 3.69 -9.29 9.04
N GLN A 176 3.95 -10.18 10.00
CA GLN A 176 5.21 -10.94 10.06
C GLN A 176 5.45 -11.74 8.77
N ASN A 177 4.42 -12.43 8.27
CA ASN A 177 4.52 -13.20 7.03
C ASN A 177 4.84 -12.29 5.84
N TRP A 178 4.16 -11.15 5.74
CA TRP A 178 4.42 -10.18 4.68
C TRP A 178 5.81 -9.56 4.78
N ALA A 179 6.27 -9.22 5.99
CA ALA A 179 7.60 -8.69 6.22
C ALA A 179 8.69 -9.67 5.75
N ALA A 180 8.56 -10.96 6.08
CA ALA A 180 9.46 -11.99 5.57
C ALA A 180 9.44 -12.07 4.04
N LEU A 181 8.25 -12.05 3.41
CA LEU A 181 8.14 -12.07 1.95
C LEU A 181 8.80 -10.86 1.29
N ARG A 182 8.62 -9.65 1.84
CA ARG A 182 9.23 -8.41 1.32
C ARG A 182 10.74 -8.40 1.47
N LEU A 183 11.26 -8.82 2.62
CA LEU A 183 12.71 -9.03 2.80
C LEU A 183 13.28 -10.00 1.76
N GLY A 184 12.56 -11.07 1.45
CA GLY A 184 12.91 -11.98 0.37
C GLY A 184 12.84 -11.37 -1.03
N ARG A 185 11.91 -10.45 -1.30
CA ARG A 185 11.81 -9.73 -2.58
C ARG A 185 12.97 -8.75 -2.77
N ILE A 186 13.40 -8.08 -1.69
CA ILE A 186 14.59 -7.22 -1.69
C ILE A 186 15.84 -8.02 -2.05
N GLY A 187 16.00 -9.23 -1.50
CA GLY A 187 17.14 -10.11 -1.79
C GLY A 187 18.41 -9.70 -1.04
N GLU A 188 19.58 -9.80 -1.68
CA GLU A 188 20.89 -9.54 -1.07
C GLU A 188 20.99 -8.25 -0.22
N PRO A 189 20.42 -7.10 -0.61
CA PRO A 189 20.45 -5.90 0.23
C PRO A 189 19.80 -6.06 1.62
N ALA A 190 18.96 -7.08 1.81
CA ALA A 190 18.33 -7.42 3.09
C ALA A 190 19.15 -8.40 3.96
N MET A 191 20.45 -8.58 3.69
CA MET A 191 21.33 -9.47 4.47
C MET A 191 21.27 -9.26 5.99
N SER A 192 21.13 -8.02 6.46
CA SER A 192 21.00 -7.71 7.90
C SER A 192 19.76 -8.33 8.56
N ALA A 193 18.77 -8.78 7.78
CA ALA A 193 17.59 -9.46 8.28
C ALA A 193 17.78 -10.97 8.52
N CYS A 194 18.95 -11.53 8.18
CA CYS A 194 19.19 -12.98 8.30
C CYS A 194 18.94 -13.52 9.71
N ASP A 195 19.34 -12.80 10.76
CA ASP A 195 19.17 -13.27 12.14
C ASP A 195 17.70 -13.28 12.54
N ALA A 196 16.96 -12.22 12.24
CA ALA A 196 15.52 -12.14 12.49
C ALA A 196 14.75 -13.22 11.70
N LEU A 197 15.13 -13.47 10.44
CA LEU A 197 14.55 -14.52 9.62
C LEU A 197 14.87 -15.91 10.17
N ASN A 198 16.09 -16.17 10.66
CA ASN A 198 16.45 -17.42 11.31
C ASN A 198 15.59 -17.69 12.55
N THR A 199 15.31 -16.67 13.36
CA THR A 199 14.34 -16.79 14.46
C THR A 199 12.96 -17.16 13.94
N ALA A 200 12.48 -16.51 12.87
CA ALA A 200 11.17 -16.77 12.27
C ALA A 200 11.05 -18.19 11.64
N VAL A 201 12.16 -18.81 11.22
CA VAL A 201 12.19 -20.22 10.78
C VAL A 201 11.80 -21.18 11.91
N GLY A 202 12.05 -20.80 13.16
CA GLY A 202 11.65 -21.55 14.36
C GLY A 202 10.19 -21.34 14.79
N SER A 203 9.43 -20.49 14.10
CA SER A 203 8.03 -20.18 14.44
C SER A 203 7.15 -21.44 14.47
N GLU A 204 6.19 -21.52 15.38
CA GLU A 204 5.18 -22.59 15.41
C GLU A 204 4.23 -22.54 14.19
N TYR A 205 4.15 -21.40 13.51
CA TYR A 205 3.26 -21.18 12.36
C TYR A 205 3.92 -21.56 11.03
N GLN A 206 3.27 -22.49 10.32
CA GLN A 206 3.80 -23.02 9.05
C GLN A 206 4.05 -21.94 8.00
N TYR A 207 3.13 -20.99 7.83
CA TYR A 207 3.28 -19.92 6.84
C TYR A 207 4.47 -19.01 7.17
N THR A 208 4.67 -18.66 8.43
CA THR A 208 5.79 -17.84 8.89
C THR A 208 7.12 -18.56 8.64
N ARG A 209 7.22 -19.85 9.00
CA ARG A 209 8.42 -20.65 8.72
C ARG A 209 8.75 -20.70 7.23
N LEU A 210 7.75 -20.93 6.37
CA LEU A 210 7.95 -21.04 4.94
C LEU A 210 8.37 -19.70 4.32
N ALA A 211 7.71 -18.61 4.70
CA ALA A 211 8.06 -17.26 4.26
C ALA A 211 9.50 -16.91 4.65
N ALA A 212 9.90 -17.20 5.89
CA ALA A 212 11.26 -16.95 6.37
C ALA A 212 12.33 -17.78 5.64
N LYS A 213 12.07 -19.07 5.42
CA LYS A 213 12.98 -19.94 4.64
C LYS A 213 13.14 -19.42 3.21
N ASN A 214 12.05 -19.10 2.53
CA ASN A 214 12.08 -18.57 1.17
C ASN A 214 12.84 -17.24 1.10
N ALA A 215 12.67 -16.37 2.10
CA ALA A 215 13.39 -15.11 2.18
C ALA A 215 14.90 -15.35 2.35
N LEU A 216 15.31 -16.22 3.27
CA LEU A 216 16.72 -16.58 3.46
C LEU A 216 17.35 -17.16 2.18
N THR A 217 16.64 -18.02 1.47
CA THR A 217 17.11 -18.56 0.18
C THR A 217 17.32 -17.45 -0.84
N ARG A 218 16.43 -16.47 -0.95
CA ARG A 218 16.58 -15.35 -1.90
C ARG A 218 17.70 -14.40 -1.51
N ILE A 219 17.86 -14.12 -0.22
CA ILE A 219 18.91 -13.24 0.31
C ILE A 219 20.29 -13.89 0.12
N ARG A 220 20.42 -15.21 0.35
CA ARG A 220 21.70 -15.95 0.28
C ARG A 220 22.00 -16.53 -1.10
N GLY A 221 20.98 -16.84 -1.90
CA GLY A 221 21.12 -17.50 -3.21
C GLY A 221 21.88 -16.70 -4.27
N ASN A 222 22.09 -15.40 -4.05
CA ASN A 222 22.98 -14.58 -4.88
C ASN A 222 24.48 -14.76 -4.56
N GLN A 223 24.84 -15.40 -3.44
CA GLN A 223 26.23 -15.61 -3.02
C GLN A 223 26.80 -16.94 -3.51
N GLU A 224 25.96 -17.97 -3.67
CA GLU A 224 26.38 -19.30 -4.14
C GLU A 224 26.80 -19.32 -5.62
N SER A 225 26.38 -18.34 -6.42
CA SER A 225 26.78 -18.18 -7.83
C SER A 225 28.14 -17.49 -8.03
N VAL A 226 28.65 -16.76 -7.03
CA VAL A 226 29.94 -16.03 -7.10
C VAL A 226 31.10 -16.84 -6.49
N GLY A 227 30.80 -17.76 -5.57
CA GLY A 227 31.81 -18.62 -4.92
C GLY A 227 32.39 -19.73 -5.82
N TYR A 228 31.73 -20.08 -6.92
CA TYR A 228 32.15 -21.20 -7.77
C TYR A 228 33.16 -20.85 -8.87
N ILE A 229 33.55 -19.57 -9.04
CA ILE A 229 34.48 -19.14 -10.11
C ILE A 229 35.91 -18.87 -9.59
N ARG A 230 36.17 -18.92 -8.27
CA ARG A 230 37.50 -18.56 -7.72
C ARG A 230 38.38 -19.69 -7.19
N GLU A 231 37.98 -20.94 -7.31
CA GLU A 231 38.85 -22.07 -6.95
C GLU A 231 38.82 -23.18 -8.02
N GLN A 232 39.54 -22.95 -9.12
CA GLN A 232 40.22 -24.03 -9.82
C GLN A 232 41.67 -23.63 -10.03
N PRO A 233 42.64 -24.24 -9.32
CA PRO A 233 44.04 -24.16 -9.69
C PRO A 233 44.29 -25.11 -10.86
N LEU A 234 44.90 -24.59 -11.93
CA LEU A 234 45.99 -25.19 -12.70
C LEU A 234 46.57 -24.15 -13.67
#